data_AF-A0A7X1WN67-F1
#
_entry.id   AF-A0A7X1WN67-F1
#
_cell.length_a   1.000
_cell.length_b   1.000
_cell.length_c   1.000
_cell.angle_alpha   90.00
_cell.angle_beta   90.00
_cell.angle_gamma   90.00
#
_symmetry.space_group_name_H-M   'P 1'
#
loop_
_entity.id
_entity.type
_entity.pdbx_description
1 polymer ?
#
loop_
_entity_poly.entity_id
_entity_poly.type
_entity_poly.pdbx_seq_one_letter_code
_entity_poly.pdbx_strand_id
1 'polypeptide(L)'
;MKKLLALVAVIAAFSAQANEKLVVGATPVPHAEILEFVKPELAKEGVDLQIKVFNDFIQPNQQLALKNIDANYYQYRPFLDEYNKERHTDLVPVVGVHIEPFGAYSTKIKNIAELQDGASVAIPNDPVNAGRALVLLEEAKLITLKNPGDPQSTTRDIVTNPKHLKIRELEGAMLARSVSQVDLAFVFANYALEAGIDTNSALIVEKGKDLYVEYLVARPDNINDPRIQKLAKALHSDAVRQFILTRYKGQIVPGF
;
A
#
# COMPACT_ATOMS: atom_id res chain seq x y z
N MET A 1 -41.84 58.33 -31.58
CA MET A 1 -40.94 58.72 -30.47
C MET A 1 -41.45 58.00 -29.23
N LYS A 2 -40.78 57.13 -28.48
CA LYS A 2 -39.40 56.63 -28.38
C LYS A 2 -39.52 55.12 -28.06
N LYS A 3 -38.65 54.29 -28.62
CA LYS A 3 -38.61 52.83 -28.40
C LYS A 3 -38.15 52.54 -26.97
N LEU A 4 -38.88 51.69 -26.26
CA LEU A 4 -38.51 51.18 -24.94
C LEU A 4 -37.55 49.98 -25.15
N LEU A 5 -36.27 50.17 -24.84
CA LEU A 5 -35.27 49.10 -24.82
C LEU A 5 -35.42 48.31 -23.52
N ALA A 6 -35.89 47.06 -23.62
CA ALA A 6 -35.83 46.10 -22.52
C ALA A 6 -34.39 45.57 -22.43
N LEU A 7 -33.69 45.93 -21.34
CA LEU A 7 -32.38 45.39 -21.00
C LEU A 7 -32.59 44.01 -20.36
N VAL A 8 -32.38 42.94 -21.12
CA VAL A 8 -32.30 41.58 -20.58
C VAL A 8 -30.92 41.42 -19.95
N ALA A 9 -30.84 41.56 -18.63
CA ALA A 9 -29.67 41.16 -17.87
C ALA A 9 -29.63 39.64 -17.81
N VAL A 10 -28.75 39.02 -18.61
CA VAL A 10 -28.37 37.62 -18.42
C VAL A 10 -27.53 37.54 -17.16
N ILE A 11 -28.17 37.22 -16.03
CA ILE A 11 -27.46 36.79 -14.84
C ILE A 11 -26.92 35.40 -15.15
N ALA A 12 -25.66 35.33 -15.60
CA ALA A 12 -24.91 34.09 -15.55
C ALA A 12 -24.74 33.74 -14.08
N ALA A 13 -25.61 32.88 -13.56
CA ALA A 13 -25.42 32.26 -12.27
C ALA A 13 -24.16 31.37 -12.36
N PHE A 14 -23.02 31.93 -12.00
CA PHE A 14 -21.88 31.15 -11.55
C PHE A 14 -22.32 30.48 -10.25
N SER A 15 -22.98 29.35 -10.37
CA SER A 15 -23.11 28.41 -9.25
C SER A 15 -21.69 28.05 -8.87
N ALA A 16 -21.18 28.61 -7.77
CA ALA A 16 -20.01 28.05 -7.10
C ALA A 16 -20.41 26.64 -6.69
N GLN A 17 -20.13 25.66 -7.55
CA GLN A 17 -20.39 24.26 -7.27
C GLN A 17 -19.45 23.90 -6.13
N ALA A 18 -20.01 23.77 -4.93
CA ALA A 18 -19.25 23.34 -3.77
C ALA A 18 -18.63 21.97 -4.10
N ASN A 19 -17.33 21.85 -3.92
CA ASN A 19 -16.62 20.62 -4.20
C ASN A 19 -17.24 19.46 -3.41
N GLU A 20 -17.45 18.34 -4.07
CA GLU A 20 -18.04 17.17 -3.43
C GLU A 20 -16.96 16.45 -2.61
N LYS A 21 -17.19 16.34 -1.30
CA LYS A 21 -16.27 15.69 -0.36
C LYS A 21 -16.04 14.23 -0.73
N LEU A 22 -14.79 13.77 -0.77
CA LEU A 22 -14.41 12.37 -0.95
C LEU A 22 -13.42 11.98 0.14
N VAL A 23 -13.74 10.99 0.99
CA VAL A 23 -12.87 10.57 2.09
C VAL A 23 -12.10 9.31 1.73
N VAL A 24 -10.76 9.38 1.71
CA VAL A 24 -9.90 8.26 1.36
C VAL A 24 -9.00 7.89 2.53
N GLY A 25 -9.04 6.62 2.92
CA GLY A 25 -8.12 6.05 3.91
C GLY A 25 -6.78 5.69 3.28
N ALA A 26 -5.66 6.06 3.91
CA ALA A 26 -4.32 5.72 3.41
C ALA A 26 -3.32 5.55 4.55
N THR A 27 -2.21 4.84 4.29
CA THR A 27 -1.04 4.86 5.17
C THR A 27 -0.16 6.07 4.87
N PRO A 28 0.76 6.49 5.78
CA PRO A 28 1.43 7.78 5.66
C PRO A 28 2.29 7.93 4.41
N VAL A 29 3.15 6.95 4.13
CA VAL A 29 4.08 6.94 2.99
C VAL A 29 3.89 5.62 2.25
N PRO A 30 4.00 5.59 0.91
CA PRO A 30 3.89 6.69 -0.03
C PRO A 30 2.43 7.14 -0.25
N HIS A 31 1.45 6.38 0.23
CA HIS A 31 0.04 6.49 -0.14
C HIS A 31 -0.57 7.87 0.10
N ALA A 32 -0.48 8.40 1.33
CA ALA A 32 -1.00 9.72 1.63
C ALA A 32 -0.23 10.84 0.90
N GLU A 33 1.09 10.71 0.71
CA GLU A 33 1.87 11.67 -0.07
C GLU A 33 1.42 11.73 -1.54
N ILE A 34 1.13 10.57 -2.15
CA ILE A 34 0.60 10.49 -3.53
C ILE A 34 -0.81 11.09 -3.60
N LEU A 35 -1.67 10.84 -2.59
CA LEU A 35 -3.00 11.44 -2.52
C LEU A 35 -2.94 12.96 -2.36
N GLU A 36 -2.02 13.47 -1.52
CA GLU A 36 -1.80 14.91 -1.36
C GLU A 36 -1.29 15.55 -2.66
N PHE A 37 -0.47 14.83 -3.45
CA PHE A 37 0.00 15.32 -4.75
C PHE A 37 -1.15 15.51 -5.76
N VAL A 38 -2.12 14.59 -5.82
CA VAL A 38 -3.26 14.69 -6.76
C VAL A 38 -4.40 15.57 -6.27
N LYS A 39 -4.45 15.88 -4.97
CA LYS A 39 -5.53 16.67 -4.34
C LYS A 39 -5.81 18.02 -5.01
N PRO A 40 -4.80 18.85 -5.39
CA PRO A 40 -5.07 20.12 -6.08
C PRO A 40 -5.72 19.96 -7.45
N GLU A 41 -5.40 18.89 -8.18
CA GLU A 41 -6.01 18.63 -9.50
C GLU A 41 -7.46 18.18 -9.33
N LEU A 42 -7.73 17.31 -8.37
CA LEU A 42 -9.09 16.89 -8.02
C LEU A 42 -9.97 18.06 -7.57
N ALA A 43 -9.42 19.03 -6.85
CA ALA A 43 -10.15 20.23 -6.44
C ALA A 43 -10.62 21.07 -7.64
N LYS A 44 -9.84 21.14 -8.74
CA LYS A 44 -10.25 21.81 -9.98
C LYS A 44 -11.35 21.04 -10.71
N GLU A 45 -11.39 19.72 -10.54
CA GLU A 45 -12.46 18.86 -11.05
C GLU A 45 -13.69 18.80 -10.12
N GLY A 46 -13.74 19.64 -9.07
CA GLY A 46 -14.89 19.73 -8.17
C GLY A 46 -14.93 18.66 -7.07
N VAL A 47 -13.80 18.01 -6.75
CA VAL A 47 -13.70 16.99 -5.71
C VAL A 47 -12.88 17.51 -4.54
N ASP A 48 -13.45 17.51 -3.34
CA ASP A 48 -12.74 17.85 -2.09
C ASP A 48 -12.19 16.56 -1.45
N LEU A 49 -10.94 16.23 -1.79
CA LEU A 49 -10.28 15.03 -1.27
C LEU A 49 -9.83 15.22 0.19
N GLN A 50 -10.43 14.44 1.08
CA GLN A 50 -10.12 14.35 2.50
C GLN A 50 -9.36 13.06 2.79
N ILE A 51 -8.11 13.18 3.25
CA ILE A 51 -7.24 12.03 3.47
C ILE A 51 -7.29 11.67 4.96
N LYS A 52 -7.71 10.45 5.26
CA LYS A 52 -7.70 9.89 6.61
C LYS A 52 -6.53 8.93 6.76
N VAL A 53 -5.51 9.35 7.51
CA VAL A 53 -4.29 8.55 7.69
C VAL A 53 -4.50 7.48 8.75
N PHE A 54 -4.05 6.26 8.46
CA PHE A 54 -4.03 5.11 9.37
C PHE A 54 -2.61 4.58 9.50
N ASN A 55 -2.25 4.09 10.69
CA ASN A 55 -0.89 3.59 10.98
C ASN A 55 -0.81 2.06 11.01
N ASP A 56 -1.90 1.38 10.65
CA ASP A 56 -2.05 -0.07 10.66
C ASP A 56 -2.76 -0.57 9.38
N PHE A 57 -2.71 -1.88 9.14
CA PHE A 57 -3.28 -2.52 7.95
C PHE A 57 -4.70 -3.09 8.14
N ILE A 58 -5.32 -2.87 9.30
CA ILE A 58 -6.64 -3.42 9.64
C ILE A 58 -7.73 -2.37 9.45
N GLN A 59 -7.50 -1.17 9.99
CA GLN A 59 -8.47 -0.09 10.02
C GLN A 59 -8.94 0.37 8.64
N PRO A 60 -8.09 0.56 7.61
CA PRO A 60 -8.57 1.14 6.36
C PRO A 60 -9.67 0.31 5.68
N ASN A 61 -9.55 -1.02 5.62
CA ASN A 61 -10.62 -1.88 5.10
C ASN A 61 -11.85 -1.91 6.00
N GLN A 62 -11.65 -1.95 7.33
CA GLN A 62 -12.76 -1.96 8.27
C GLN A 62 -13.61 -0.69 8.14
N GLN A 63 -12.95 0.47 8.07
CA GLN A 63 -13.63 1.76 7.93
C GLN A 63 -14.30 1.90 6.55
N LEU A 64 -13.73 1.30 5.49
CA LEU A 64 -14.33 1.29 4.16
C LEU A 64 -15.61 0.43 4.12
N ALA A 65 -15.55 -0.77 4.70
CA ALA A 65 -16.70 -1.68 4.80
C ALA A 65 -17.83 -1.09 5.65
N LEU A 66 -17.49 -0.37 6.73
CA LEU A 66 -18.44 0.34 7.59
C LEU A 66 -18.98 1.65 6.97
N LYS A 67 -18.58 2.00 5.75
CA LYS A 67 -18.98 3.24 5.06
C LYS A 67 -18.56 4.54 5.77
N ASN A 68 -17.54 4.47 6.64
CA ASN A 68 -16.96 5.64 7.30
C ASN A 68 -15.97 6.41 6.41
N ILE A 69 -15.48 5.76 5.35
CA ILE A 69 -14.68 6.34 4.26
C ILE A 69 -15.22 5.85 2.91
N ASP A 70 -14.91 6.54 1.82
CA ASP A 70 -15.41 6.24 0.47
C ASP A 70 -14.51 5.27 -0.29
N ALA A 71 -13.20 5.36 -0.08
CA ALA A 71 -12.20 4.45 -0.66
C ALA A 71 -11.02 4.30 0.31
N ASN A 72 -10.14 3.34 0.05
CA ASN A 72 -8.82 3.29 0.66
C ASN A 72 -7.72 3.01 -0.37
N TYR A 73 -6.48 3.33 -0.01
CA TYR A 73 -5.30 3.14 -0.83
C TYR A 73 -4.12 2.81 0.09
N TYR A 74 -3.83 1.52 0.23
CA TYR A 74 -2.76 1.02 1.12
C TYR A 74 -2.37 -0.45 0.90
N GLN A 75 -3.05 -1.16 0.00
CA GLN A 75 -2.97 -2.62 -0.11
C GLN A 75 -2.92 -3.12 -1.56
N TYR A 76 -2.30 -4.27 -1.72
CA TYR A 76 -2.25 -5.05 -2.95
C TYR A 76 -3.28 -6.19 -2.94
N ARG A 77 -3.49 -6.82 -4.10
CA ARG A 77 -4.65 -7.69 -4.32
C ARG A 77 -4.73 -8.93 -3.42
N PRO A 78 -3.68 -9.76 -3.26
CA PRO A 78 -3.71 -10.88 -2.32
C PRO A 78 -4.14 -10.51 -0.89
N PHE A 79 -3.74 -9.35 -0.37
CA PHE A 79 -4.16 -8.89 0.96
C PHE A 79 -5.66 -8.55 1.00
N LEU A 80 -6.16 -7.86 -0.04
CA LEU A 80 -7.58 -7.56 -0.20
C LEU A 80 -8.44 -8.84 -0.29
N ASP A 81 -8.00 -9.82 -1.08
CA ASP A 81 -8.72 -11.06 -1.29
C ASP A 81 -8.80 -11.88 0.02
N GLU A 82 -7.71 -11.94 0.81
CA GLU A 82 -7.74 -12.60 2.12
C GLU A 82 -8.62 -11.83 3.11
N TYR A 83 -8.54 -10.49 3.14
CA TYR A 83 -9.41 -9.70 4.01
C TYR A 83 -10.89 -9.95 3.72
N ASN A 84 -11.28 -9.94 2.44
CA ASN A 84 -12.65 -10.21 2.01
C ASN A 84 -13.12 -11.61 2.44
N LYS A 85 -12.25 -12.62 2.28
CA LYS A 85 -12.52 -14.00 2.70
C LYS A 85 -12.69 -14.11 4.22
N GLU A 86 -11.79 -13.52 5.02
CA GLU A 86 -11.81 -13.62 6.48
C GLU A 86 -12.91 -12.77 7.14
N ARG A 87 -13.23 -11.61 6.56
CA ARG A 87 -14.18 -10.64 7.13
C ARG A 87 -15.55 -10.69 6.46
N HIS A 88 -15.74 -11.58 5.50
CA HIS A 88 -16.96 -11.70 4.72
C HIS A 88 -17.40 -10.37 4.08
N THR A 89 -16.41 -9.66 3.52
CA THR A 89 -16.62 -8.41 2.77
C THR A 89 -16.43 -8.64 1.27
N ASP A 90 -16.80 -7.65 0.47
CA ASP A 90 -16.75 -7.68 -0.99
C ASP A 90 -16.06 -6.44 -1.58
N LEU A 91 -15.07 -5.89 -0.86
CA LEU A 91 -14.31 -4.73 -1.30
C LEU A 91 -13.59 -5.02 -2.62
N VAL A 92 -13.54 -4.03 -3.53
CA VAL A 92 -13.09 -4.22 -4.91
C VAL A 92 -11.98 -3.27 -5.31
N PRO A 93 -10.97 -3.73 -6.07
CA PRO A 93 -9.95 -2.86 -6.62
C PRO A 93 -10.54 -1.97 -7.72
N VAL A 94 -10.11 -0.71 -7.75
CA VAL A 94 -10.50 0.30 -8.74
C VAL A 94 -9.39 0.48 -9.78
N VAL A 95 -8.18 0.80 -9.33
CA VAL A 95 -7.02 1.03 -10.21
C VAL A 95 -5.72 0.74 -9.46
N GLY A 96 -4.74 0.15 -10.14
CA GLY A 96 -3.38 -0.05 -9.63
C GLY A 96 -2.54 1.23 -9.80
N VAL A 97 -1.65 1.51 -8.85
CA VAL A 97 -0.94 2.80 -8.78
C VAL A 97 0.58 2.62 -8.73
N HIS A 98 1.09 1.89 -7.74
CA HIS A 98 2.53 1.70 -7.54
C HIS A 98 2.84 0.32 -6.98
N ILE A 99 4.12 -0.01 -6.88
CA ILE A 99 4.62 -1.24 -6.30
C ILE A 99 5.64 -0.89 -5.23
N GLU A 100 5.52 -1.57 -4.09
CA GLU A 100 6.39 -1.42 -2.95
C GLU A 100 7.26 -2.66 -2.74
N PRO A 101 8.60 -2.53 -2.74
CA PRO A 101 9.46 -3.67 -2.45
C PRO A 101 9.31 -4.10 -0.99
N PHE A 102 9.08 -5.39 -0.78
CA PHE A 102 9.20 -6.02 0.53
C PHE A 102 10.60 -6.60 0.68
N GLY A 103 11.23 -6.36 1.84
CA GLY A 103 12.62 -6.72 2.02
C GLY A 103 12.99 -7.07 3.45
N ALA A 104 14.10 -7.80 3.59
CA ALA A 104 14.68 -8.18 4.86
C ALA A 104 15.87 -7.26 5.19
N TYR A 105 15.86 -6.68 6.38
CA TYR A 105 16.84 -5.69 6.85
C TYR A 105 17.53 -6.17 8.12
N SER A 106 18.75 -5.70 8.34
CA SER A 106 19.51 -5.95 9.57
C SER A 106 20.41 -4.78 9.90
N THR A 107 20.55 -4.47 11.18
CA THR A 107 21.61 -3.58 11.69
C THR A 107 22.84 -4.34 12.17
N LYS A 108 22.81 -5.68 12.19
CA LYS A 108 23.87 -6.53 12.78
C LYS A 108 24.77 -7.19 11.73
N ILE A 109 24.23 -7.45 10.53
CA ILE A 109 24.94 -8.10 9.43
C ILE A 109 24.84 -7.25 8.16
N LYS A 110 25.85 -7.35 7.28
CA LYS A 110 25.89 -6.61 6.01
C LYS A 110 25.59 -7.50 4.80
N ASN A 111 25.70 -8.81 4.96
CA ASN A 111 25.43 -9.79 3.93
C ASN A 111 24.60 -10.93 4.52
N ILE A 112 23.66 -11.47 3.76
CA ILE A 112 22.80 -12.55 4.24
C ILE A 112 23.59 -13.82 4.64
N ALA A 113 24.77 -14.03 4.04
CA ALA A 113 25.66 -15.14 4.37
C ALA A 113 26.23 -15.06 5.80
N GLU A 114 26.25 -13.88 6.42
CA GLU A 114 26.71 -13.66 7.79
C GLU A 114 25.66 -14.06 8.84
N LEU A 115 24.42 -14.39 8.42
CA LEU A 115 23.35 -14.80 9.32
C LEU A 115 23.76 -16.08 10.07
N GLN A 116 23.83 -15.99 11.39
CA GLN A 116 24.34 -17.05 12.25
C GLN A 116 23.30 -18.17 12.47
N ASP A 117 23.79 -19.32 12.93
CA ASP A 117 22.91 -20.38 13.44
C ASP A 117 22.14 -19.88 14.68
N GLY A 118 20.86 -20.24 14.77
CA GLY A 118 19.97 -19.81 15.86
C GLY A 118 19.50 -18.35 15.78
N ALA A 119 19.77 -17.66 14.68
CA ALA A 119 19.43 -16.25 14.47
C ALA A 119 17.91 -16.00 14.57
N SER A 120 17.53 -14.88 15.17
CA SER A 120 16.15 -14.43 15.27
C SER A 120 15.72 -13.70 14.00
N VAL A 121 14.61 -14.14 13.40
CA VAL A 121 14.05 -13.56 12.18
C VAL A 121 12.63 -13.07 12.45
N ALA A 122 12.38 -11.77 12.27
CA ALA A 122 11.03 -11.21 12.38
C ALA A 122 10.33 -11.19 11.02
N ILE A 123 9.08 -11.66 10.98
CA ILE A 123 8.21 -11.65 9.81
C ILE A 123 6.83 -11.08 10.18
N PRO A 124 6.01 -10.62 9.21
CA PRO A 124 4.62 -10.25 9.44
C PRO A 124 3.80 -11.40 10.04
N ASN A 125 2.76 -11.08 10.78
CA ASN A 125 1.87 -12.04 11.44
C ASN A 125 0.53 -12.26 10.72
N ASP A 126 0.25 -11.53 9.64
CA ASP A 126 -0.89 -11.81 8.77
C ASP A 126 -0.54 -12.93 7.75
N PRO A 127 -1.48 -13.81 7.38
CA PRO A 127 -1.19 -15.01 6.60
C PRO A 127 -0.48 -14.74 5.26
N VAL A 128 -0.96 -13.73 4.52
CA VAL A 128 -0.46 -13.41 3.17
C VAL A 128 0.98 -12.91 3.24
N ASN A 129 1.28 -11.98 4.14
CA ASN A 129 2.63 -11.42 4.24
C ASN A 129 3.61 -12.34 4.99
N ALA A 130 3.12 -13.20 5.89
CA ALA A 130 3.93 -14.25 6.49
C ALA A 130 4.44 -15.22 5.41
N GLY A 131 3.53 -15.71 4.55
CA GLY A 131 3.89 -16.58 3.43
C GLY A 131 4.84 -15.89 2.44
N ARG A 132 4.58 -14.61 2.12
CA ARG A 132 5.50 -13.77 1.32
C ARG A 132 6.92 -13.74 1.89
N ALA A 133 7.08 -13.57 3.21
CA ALA A 133 8.39 -13.57 3.86
C ALA A 133 9.07 -14.95 3.83
N LEU A 134 8.29 -16.02 4.03
CA LEU A 134 8.79 -17.40 3.99
C LEU A 134 9.29 -17.79 2.59
N VAL A 135 8.57 -17.39 1.54
CA VAL A 135 9.03 -17.58 0.16
C VAL A 135 10.38 -16.89 -0.07
N LEU A 136 10.55 -15.66 0.41
CA LEU A 136 11.83 -14.95 0.29
C LEU A 136 12.98 -15.61 1.07
N LEU A 137 12.70 -16.19 2.24
CA LEU A 137 13.68 -16.99 2.99
C LEU A 137 14.07 -18.26 2.23
N GLU A 138 13.12 -18.92 1.56
CA GLU A 138 13.38 -20.07 0.72
C GLU A 138 14.20 -19.72 -0.53
N GLU A 139 13.85 -18.65 -1.23
CA GLU A 139 14.62 -18.15 -2.38
C GLU A 139 16.06 -17.81 -2.00
N ALA A 140 16.26 -17.28 -0.78
CA ALA A 140 17.57 -17.04 -0.18
C ALA A 140 18.27 -18.33 0.32
N LYS A 141 17.65 -19.51 0.15
CA LYS A 141 18.15 -20.83 0.56
C LYS A 141 18.41 -20.95 2.07
N LEU A 142 17.67 -20.20 2.87
CA LEU A 142 17.78 -20.22 4.33
C LEU A 142 16.87 -21.27 4.98
N ILE A 143 15.77 -21.60 4.30
CA ILE A 143 14.82 -22.66 4.66
C ILE A 143 14.39 -23.41 3.39
N THR A 144 13.68 -24.51 3.54
CA THR A 144 12.95 -25.17 2.45
C THR A 144 11.48 -25.30 2.83
N LEU A 145 10.58 -24.90 1.94
CA LEU A 145 9.15 -25.03 2.14
C LEU A 145 8.63 -26.33 1.50
N LYS A 146 7.50 -26.82 2.02
CA LYS A 146 6.83 -28.01 1.47
C LYS A 146 6.37 -27.77 0.03
N ASN A 147 5.85 -26.58 -0.24
CA ASN A 147 5.46 -26.10 -1.56
C ASN A 147 6.30 -24.86 -1.87
N PRO A 148 7.44 -25.01 -2.57
CA PRO A 148 8.30 -23.87 -2.86
C PRO A 148 7.58 -22.76 -3.64
N GLY A 149 7.76 -21.52 -3.20
CA GLY A 149 7.13 -20.35 -3.82
C GLY A 149 5.64 -20.17 -3.55
N ASP A 150 5.01 -20.99 -2.69
CA ASP A 150 3.60 -20.84 -2.32
C ASP A 150 3.42 -19.65 -1.35
N PRO A 151 2.77 -18.54 -1.76
CA PRO A 151 2.57 -17.37 -0.92
C PRO A 151 1.60 -17.60 0.25
N GLN A 152 0.96 -18.77 0.33
CA GLN A 152 0.12 -19.19 1.46
C GLN A 152 0.88 -20.06 2.48
N SER A 153 2.19 -20.25 2.30
CA SER A 153 3.02 -21.03 3.23
C SER A 153 2.98 -20.47 4.64
N THR A 154 3.00 -21.36 5.63
CA THR A 154 3.11 -21.02 7.05
C THR A 154 4.41 -21.56 7.64
N THR A 155 4.75 -21.16 8.86
CA THR A 155 5.92 -21.70 9.58
C THR A 155 5.85 -23.22 9.79
N ARG A 156 4.65 -23.82 9.70
CA ARG A 156 4.44 -25.29 9.76
C ARG A 156 4.82 -26.00 8.46
N ASP A 157 4.93 -25.27 7.36
CA ASP A 157 5.28 -25.81 6.05
C ASP A 157 6.79 -25.84 5.80
N ILE A 158 7.59 -25.45 6.80
CA ILE A 158 9.05 -25.49 6.75
C ILE A 158 9.52 -26.95 6.90
N VAL A 159 10.08 -27.50 5.82
CA VAL A 159 10.63 -28.87 5.77
C VAL A 159 12.06 -28.91 6.31
N THR A 160 12.87 -27.90 5.97
CA THR A 160 14.24 -27.79 6.49
C THR A 160 14.56 -26.38 6.95
N ASN A 161 15.31 -26.28 8.05
CA ASN A 161 15.79 -25.05 8.65
C ASN A 161 17.23 -25.26 9.16
N PRO A 162 18.23 -25.36 8.26
CA PRO A 162 19.59 -25.79 8.60
C PRO A 162 20.32 -24.83 9.54
N LYS A 163 19.90 -23.56 9.60
CA LYS A 163 20.43 -22.53 10.52
C LYS A 163 19.62 -22.38 11.80
N HIS A 164 18.66 -23.27 12.07
CA HIS A 164 17.79 -23.23 13.26
C HIS A 164 17.19 -21.84 13.52
N LEU A 165 16.79 -21.15 12.46
CA LEU A 165 16.27 -19.79 12.51
C LEU A 165 15.05 -19.73 13.43
N LYS A 166 15.03 -18.75 14.33
CA LYS A 166 13.92 -18.50 15.27
C LYS A 166 12.98 -17.48 14.65
N ILE A 167 11.98 -17.96 13.93
CA ILE A 167 11.00 -17.11 13.26
C ILE A 167 10.02 -16.54 14.30
N ARG A 168 9.85 -15.22 14.29
CA ARG A 168 8.94 -14.46 15.17
C ARG A 168 7.96 -13.68 14.31
N GLU A 169 6.70 -13.97 14.47
CA GLU A 169 5.61 -13.26 13.80
C GLU A 169 5.26 -12.00 14.61
N LEU A 170 5.31 -10.83 13.96
CA LEU A 170 5.00 -9.53 14.55
C LEU A 170 3.98 -8.79 13.69
N GLU A 171 3.23 -7.88 14.32
CA GLU A 171 2.33 -6.98 13.60
C GLU A 171 3.12 -6.05 12.68
N GLY A 172 2.57 -5.77 11.49
CA GLY A 172 3.26 -5.06 10.40
C GLY A 172 3.91 -3.75 10.84
N ALA A 173 3.18 -2.92 11.60
CA ALA A 173 3.66 -1.63 12.08
C ALA A 173 4.80 -1.75 13.11
N MET A 174 5.04 -2.93 13.71
CA MET A 174 6.13 -3.17 14.65
C MET A 174 7.44 -3.55 13.95
N LEU A 175 7.39 -4.03 12.71
CA LEU A 175 8.53 -4.67 12.05
C LEU A 175 9.71 -3.71 11.87
N ALA A 176 9.47 -2.47 11.44
CA ALA A 176 10.53 -1.48 11.25
C ALA A 176 11.29 -1.19 12.56
N ARG A 177 10.58 -1.15 13.70
CA ARG A 177 11.20 -0.95 15.02
C ARG A 177 11.94 -2.19 15.52
N SER A 178 11.58 -3.38 15.03
CA SER A 178 12.21 -4.64 15.42
C SER A 178 13.60 -4.83 14.81
N VAL A 179 13.95 -4.12 13.73
CA VAL A 179 15.19 -4.30 12.96
C VAL A 179 16.45 -4.25 13.84
N SER A 180 16.47 -3.41 14.88
CA SER A 180 17.59 -3.31 15.82
C SER A 180 17.60 -4.37 16.92
N GLN A 181 16.51 -5.10 17.09
CA GLN A 181 16.29 -6.07 18.18
C GLN A 181 16.50 -7.52 17.74
N VAL A 182 16.25 -7.82 16.47
CA VAL A 182 16.44 -9.16 15.87
C VAL A 182 17.66 -9.19 14.95
N ASP A 183 17.98 -10.35 14.39
CA ASP A 183 19.14 -10.51 13.50
C ASP A 183 18.78 -10.23 12.04
N LEU A 184 17.51 -10.46 11.67
CA LEU A 184 16.93 -10.12 10.38
C LEU A 184 15.45 -9.80 10.57
N ALA A 185 14.93 -8.72 9.96
CA ALA A 185 13.52 -8.38 10.00
C ALA A 185 13.00 -8.09 8.60
N PHE A 186 11.89 -8.72 8.23
CA PHE A 186 11.16 -8.39 7.01
C PHE A 186 10.30 -7.15 7.26
N VAL A 187 10.44 -6.13 6.41
CA VAL A 187 9.78 -4.83 6.55
C VAL A 187 9.23 -4.38 5.20
N PHE A 188 8.02 -3.85 5.23
CA PHE A 188 7.35 -3.23 4.08
C PHE A 188 7.97 -1.87 3.74
N ALA A 189 8.02 -1.50 2.45
CA ALA A 189 8.64 -0.24 2.04
C ALA A 189 7.98 0.97 2.71
N ASN A 190 6.64 1.03 2.81
CA ASN A 190 5.93 2.09 3.52
C ASN A 190 6.48 2.33 4.93
N TYR A 191 6.62 1.26 5.74
CA TYR A 191 7.11 1.36 7.12
C TYR A 191 8.62 1.58 7.20
N ALA A 192 9.39 1.05 6.25
CA ALA A 192 10.83 1.31 6.16
C ALA A 192 11.10 2.79 5.88
N LEU A 193 10.41 3.36 4.88
CA LEU A 193 10.51 4.78 4.52
C LEU A 193 10.05 5.69 5.66
N GLU A 194 8.95 5.36 6.34
CA GLU A 194 8.47 6.09 7.52
C GLU A 194 9.52 6.08 8.66
N ALA A 195 10.19 4.96 8.87
CA ALA A 195 11.24 4.81 9.87
C ALA A 195 12.62 5.38 9.44
N GLY A 196 12.74 5.93 8.23
CA GLY A 196 14.01 6.43 7.69
C GLY A 196 15.02 5.32 7.34
N ILE A 197 14.56 4.08 7.14
CA ILE A 197 15.37 2.96 6.68
C ILE A 197 15.49 3.06 5.15
N ASP A 198 16.73 3.08 4.65
CA ASP A 198 17.00 3.04 3.20
C ASP A 198 16.59 1.68 2.63
N THR A 199 15.60 1.64 1.74
CA THR A 199 15.12 0.37 1.19
C THR A 199 16.15 -0.33 0.32
N ASN A 200 17.18 0.39 -0.15
CA ASN A 200 18.30 -0.19 -0.90
C ASN A 200 19.26 -1.00 -0.02
N SER A 201 19.15 -0.88 1.31
CA SER A 201 19.95 -1.64 2.27
C SER A 201 19.42 -3.05 2.55
N ALA A 202 18.31 -3.45 1.91
CA ALA A 202 17.72 -4.76 2.08
C ALA A 202 18.70 -5.89 1.70
N LEU A 203 18.86 -6.87 2.59
CA LEU A 203 19.71 -8.05 2.41
C LEU A 203 19.03 -9.13 1.55
N ILE A 204 17.71 -9.16 1.59
CA ILE A 204 16.83 -9.91 0.71
C ILE A 204 15.77 -8.93 0.24
N VAL A 205 15.50 -8.88 -1.05
CA VAL A 205 14.47 -8.01 -1.62
C VAL A 205 13.63 -8.80 -2.60
N GLU A 206 12.33 -8.60 -2.51
CA GLU A 206 11.40 -9.25 -3.41
C GLU A 206 11.58 -8.80 -4.86
N LYS A 207 11.48 -9.77 -5.76
CA LYS A 207 11.53 -9.58 -7.22
C LYS A 207 10.17 -9.92 -7.82
N GLY A 208 9.21 -9.01 -7.73
CA GLY A 208 7.91 -9.20 -8.35
C GLY A 208 7.24 -7.85 -8.55
N LYS A 209 7.13 -7.39 -9.80
CA LYS A 209 6.56 -6.08 -10.07
C LYS A 209 5.02 -6.15 -10.17
N ASP A 210 4.44 -7.17 -10.80
CA ASP A 210 3.00 -7.09 -11.11
C ASP A 210 2.05 -7.61 -10.01
N LEU A 211 2.48 -8.61 -9.21
CA LEU A 211 1.62 -9.22 -8.17
C LEU A 211 1.33 -8.29 -6.99
N TYR A 212 2.28 -7.39 -6.71
CA TYR A 212 2.27 -6.51 -5.53
C TYR A 212 1.98 -5.05 -5.90
N VAL A 213 1.25 -4.85 -7.00
CA VAL A 213 0.70 -3.53 -7.31
C VAL A 213 -0.31 -3.16 -6.22
N GLU A 214 -0.11 -1.98 -5.65
CA GLU A 214 -0.97 -1.32 -4.68
C GLU A 214 -2.16 -0.69 -5.38
N TYR A 215 -3.36 -0.93 -4.86
CA TYR A 215 -4.62 -0.53 -5.49
C TYR A 215 -5.34 0.55 -4.68
N LEU A 216 -5.98 1.47 -5.41
CA LEU A 216 -7.16 2.14 -4.89
C LEU A 216 -8.29 1.11 -4.78
N VAL A 217 -8.92 1.01 -3.62
CA VAL A 217 -9.98 0.05 -3.32
C VAL A 217 -11.25 0.79 -2.89
N ALA A 218 -12.40 0.32 -3.37
CA ALA A 218 -13.72 0.86 -3.08
C ALA A 218 -14.70 -0.27 -2.70
N ARG A 219 -15.95 0.10 -2.43
CA ARG A 219 -17.04 -0.87 -2.31
C ARG A 219 -17.69 -1.11 -3.67
N PRO A 220 -18.36 -2.26 -3.89
CA PRO A 220 -19.10 -2.48 -5.14
C PRO A 220 -20.17 -1.43 -5.39
N ASP A 221 -20.82 -0.93 -4.33
CA ASP A 221 -21.92 0.03 -4.43
C ASP A 221 -21.48 1.45 -4.80
N ASN A 222 -20.19 1.78 -4.67
CA ASN A 222 -19.66 3.10 -5.00
C ASN A 222 -18.50 3.08 -6.01
N ILE A 223 -18.15 1.93 -6.60
CA ILE A 223 -17.06 1.86 -7.57
C ILE A 223 -17.28 2.81 -8.77
N ASN A 224 -18.52 3.01 -9.19
CA ASN A 224 -18.91 3.90 -10.30
C ASN A 224 -19.17 5.35 -9.86
N ASP A 225 -18.91 5.71 -8.61
CA ASP A 225 -19.03 7.07 -8.13
C ASP A 225 -18.11 8.00 -8.95
N PRO A 226 -18.63 9.09 -9.55
CA PRO A 226 -17.83 10.01 -10.34
C PRO A 226 -16.59 10.55 -9.62
N ARG A 227 -16.65 10.74 -8.30
CA ARG A 227 -15.53 11.22 -7.48
C ARG A 227 -14.42 10.16 -7.40
N ILE A 228 -14.79 8.89 -7.25
CA ILE A 228 -13.84 7.75 -7.25
C ILE A 228 -13.20 7.60 -8.63
N GLN A 229 -13.97 7.75 -9.71
CA GLN A 229 -13.44 7.64 -11.07
C GLN A 229 -12.47 8.78 -11.41
N LYS A 230 -12.75 10.01 -10.94
CA LYS A 230 -11.81 11.13 -11.04
C LYS A 230 -10.51 10.87 -10.27
N LEU A 231 -10.62 10.37 -9.04
CA LEU A 231 -9.44 9.98 -8.25
C LEU A 231 -8.64 8.87 -8.94
N ALA A 232 -9.30 7.82 -9.44
CA ALA A 232 -8.64 6.73 -10.13
C ALA A 232 -7.87 7.22 -11.36
N LYS A 233 -8.47 8.09 -12.17
CA LYS A 233 -7.82 8.73 -13.32
C LYS A 233 -6.61 9.58 -12.89
N ALA A 234 -6.74 10.35 -11.82
CA ALA A 234 -5.65 11.19 -11.32
C ALA A 234 -4.47 10.34 -10.80
N LEU A 235 -4.74 9.28 -10.05
CA LEU A 235 -3.73 8.33 -9.56
C LEU A 235 -3.04 7.57 -10.70
N HIS A 236 -3.74 7.30 -11.79
CA HIS A 236 -3.22 6.61 -12.97
C HIS A 236 -2.76 7.58 -14.06
N SER A 237 -2.11 8.69 -13.67
CA SER A 237 -1.64 9.73 -14.60
C SER A 237 -0.12 9.73 -14.75
N ASP A 238 0.38 10.26 -15.87
CA ASP A 238 1.81 10.47 -16.08
C ASP A 238 2.40 11.42 -15.03
N ALA A 239 1.62 12.38 -14.52
CA ALA A 239 2.05 13.26 -13.45
C ALA A 239 2.36 12.47 -12.16
N VAL A 240 1.51 11.52 -11.78
CA VAL A 240 1.74 10.64 -10.63
C VAL A 240 2.91 9.69 -10.87
N ARG A 241 3.02 9.12 -12.08
CA ARG A 241 4.19 8.31 -12.47
C ARG A 241 5.49 9.08 -12.25
N GLN A 242 5.58 10.32 -12.73
CA GLN A 242 6.78 11.15 -12.58
C GLN A 242 7.02 11.58 -11.13
N PHE A 243 5.95 11.88 -10.39
CA PHE A 243 6.04 12.16 -8.96
C PHE A 243 6.67 10.98 -8.22
N ILE A 244 6.17 9.75 -8.42
CA ILE A 244 6.70 8.54 -7.77
C ILE A 244 8.19 8.35 -8.09
N LEU A 245 8.56 8.41 -9.37
CA LEU A 245 9.95 8.22 -9.81
C LEU A 245 10.91 9.26 -9.19
N THR A 246 10.47 10.51 -9.10
CA THR A 246 11.28 11.62 -8.58
C THR A 246 11.36 11.62 -7.06
N ARG A 247 10.21 11.46 -6.40
CA ARG A 247 10.06 11.53 -4.94
C ARG A 247 10.80 10.40 -4.24
N TYR A 248 10.65 9.18 -4.76
CA TYR A 248 11.18 7.96 -4.12
C TYR A 248 12.46 7.44 -4.75
N LYS A 249 12.94 8.05 -5.85
CA LYS A 249 14.24 7.75 -6.48
C LYS A 249 14.42 6.26 -6.78
N GLY A 250 13.36 5.59 -7.22
CA GLY A 250 13.35 4.17 -7.55
C GLY A 250 13.09 3.20 -6.39
N GLN A 251 12.98 3.69 -5.15
CA GLN A 251 12.57 2.86 -3.99
C GLN A 251 11.10 2.44 -4.08
N ILE A 252 10.26 3.28 -4.69
CA ILE A 252 8.90 2.96 -5.09
C ILE A 252 8.82 3.07 -6.61
N VAL A 253 8.13 2.14 -7.27
CA VAL A 253 7.99 2.13 -8.72
C VAL A 253 6.53 2.26 -9.15
N PRO A 254 6.22 2.99 -10.24
CA PRO A 254 4.87 3.02 -10.80
C PRO A 254 4.40 1.61 -11.19
N GLY A 255 3.12 1.32 -10.94
CA GLY A 255 2.49 0.00 -11.19
C GLY A 255 1.69 -0.07 -12.49
N PHE A 256 1.84 0.93 -13.34
CA PHE A 256 1.21 1.08 -14.64
C PHE A 256 2.19 1.74 -15.60
#